data_AF-A0A0N4YPK6-F1
#
_entry.id   AF-A0A0N4YPK6-F1
#
_cell.length_a   1.000
_cell.length_b   1.000
_cell.length_c   1.000
_cell.angle_alpha   90.00
_cell.angle_beta   90.00
_cell.angle_gamma   90.00
#
_symmetry.space_group_name_H-M   'P 1'
#
loop_
_entity.id
_entity.type
_entity.pdbx_description
1 polymer ?
#
loop_
_entity_poly.entity_id
_entity_poly.type
_entity_poly.pdbx_seq_one_letter_code
_entity_poly.pdbx_strand_id
1 'polypeptide(L)'
;MYYVSETDMLKAMRMALYDEVIRTPGMIQNQDLDGLTDFITVLSNHFPVLSFSNDIRRTKRTTSTVLKNSERARFVFLHMREFLESRRGRRSRVYANPFPVNSSWQHCKGTLPTFRGYTCGLWTTFHALTVHTYIDTIKDSNVDALKPLKSIQGWVKGFFGCQNCKEHFMNMTTYKLPMTERRVRHPQDMMTYLWRAHNIVNNRLHGDPSEDPQFTKLQFPPPFLCPTCHSGGQFSRRQVRNFLLRYYGNIKPHNRLRDRKLAFF
;
A
#
# COMPACT_ATOMS: atom_id res chain seq x y z
N MET A 1 -9.91 7.86 14.99
CA MET A 1 -10.59 7.22 13.83
C MET A 1 -9.52 6.66 12.90
N TYR A 2 -9.53 5.36 12.63
CA TYR A 2 -8.57 4.66 11.75
C TYR A 2 -9.12 4.61 10.33
N TYR A 3 -8.32 4.96 9.32
CA TYR A 3 -8.78 5.02 7.92
C TYR A 3 -7.61 4.94 6.94
N VAL A 4 -7.92 4.62 5.68
CA VAL A 4 -6.98 4.71 4.56
C VAL A 4 -7.11 6.06 3.90
N SER A 5 -5.99 6.73 3.63
CA SER A 5 -5.95 8.07 3.03
C SER A 5 -5.33 8.05 1.64
N GLU A 6 -6.03 8.61 0.66
CA GLU A 6 -5.46 8.89 -0.67
C GLU A 6 -4.20 9.77 -0.57
N THR A 7 -4.19 10.73 0.36
CA THR A 7 -3.04 11.63 0.56
C THR A 7 -1.81 10.87 1.03
N ASP A 8 -1.97 10.01 2.03
CA ASP A 8 -0.87 9.21 2.57
C ASP A 8 -0.32 8.24 1.53
N MET A 9 -1.19 7.58 0.76
CA MET A 9 -0.77 6.65 -0.28
C MET A 9 0.01 7.35 -1.39
N LEU A 10 -0.50 8.49 -1.90
CA LEU A 10 0.17 9.21 -2.98
C LEU A 10 1.49 9.82 -2.52
N LYS A 11 1.55 10.35 -1.29
CA LYS A 11 2.79 10.87 -0.73
C LYS A 11 3.83 9.74 -0.59
N ALA A 12 3.43 8.58 -0.09
CA ALA A 12 4.30 7.41 0.00
C ALA A 12 4.78 6.92 -1.38
N MET A 13 3.90 6.81 -2.38
CA MET A 13 4.31 6.38 -3.72
C MET A 13 5.26 7.37 -4.41
N ARG A 14 5.07 8.67 -4.21
CA ARG A 14 6.04 9.66 -4.70
C ARG A 14 7.42 9.43 -4.07
N MET A 15 7.47 9.30 -2.75
CA MET A 15 8.73 9.06 -2.03
C MET A 15 9.38 7.73 -2.47
N ALA A 16 8.58 6.67 -2.62
CA ALA A 16 9.04 5.35 -3.06
C ALA A 16 9.61 5.35 -4.48
N LEU A 17 9.00 6.08 -5.41
CA LEU A 17 9.39 6.05 -6.82
C LEU A 17 10.40 7.14 -7.20
N TYR A 18 10.50 8.20 -6.41
CA TYR A 18 11.42 9.31 -6.65
C TYR A 18 12.56 9.28 -5.64
N ASP A 19 12.27 9.49 -4.35
CA ASP A 19 13.31 9.67 -3.34
C ASP A 19 14.12 8.38 -3.10
N GLU A 20 13.48 7.21 -2.96
CA GLU A 20 14.18 5.92 -2.76
C GLU A 20 14.96 5.48 -4.00
N VAL A 21 14.36 5.62 -5.19
CA VAL A 21 14.99 5.21 -6.45
C VAL A 21 16.21 6.08 -6.77
N ILE A 22 16.11 7.41 -6.63
CA ILE A 22 17.24 8.33 -6.90
C ILE A 22 18.37 8.15 -5.88
N ARG A 23 18.05 7.78 -4.64
CA ARG A 23 19.07 7.50 -3.61
C ARG A 23 19.75 6.14 -3.77
N THR A 24 19.28 5.28 -4.67
CA THR A 24 19.90 3.98 -4.89
C THR A 24 21.24 4.18 -5.61
N PRO A 25 22.36 3.69 -5.04
CA PRO A 25 23.68 3.91 -5.61
C PRO A 25 23.89 3.09 -6.89
N GLY A 26 24.64 3.65 -7.84
CA GLY A 26 25.00 2.96 -9.07
C GLY A 26 23.89 2.98 -10.14
N MET A 27 24.11 2.21 -11.21
CA MET A 27 23.13 2.07 -12.28
C MET A 27 22.08 1.02 -11.91
N ILE A 28 20.80 1.35 -12.11
CA ILE A 28 19.68 0.42 -11.92
C ILE A 28 19.64 -0.54 -13.10
N GLN A 29 19.89 -1.82 -12.85
CA GLN A 29 19.97 -2.86 -13.88
C GLN A 29 19.57 -4.24 -13.33
N ASN A 30 19.36 -5.21 -14.21
CA ASN A 30 19.05 -6.60 -13.87
C ASN A 30 17.86 -6.71 -12.88
N GLN A 31 18.02 -7.47 -11.79
CA GLN A 31 16.97 -7.73 -10.81
C GLN A 31 16.35 -6.47 -10.19
N ASP A 32 17.13 -5.39 -10.03
CA ASP A 32 16.60 -4.13 -9.49
C ASP A 32 15.73 -3.42 -10.52
N LEU A 33 16.13 -3.42 -11.80
CA LEU A 33 15.30 -2.91 -12.89
C LEU A 33 14.03 -3.74 -13.07
N ASP A 34 14.13 -5.07 -12.98
CA ASP A 34 12.97 -5.97 -13.05
C ASP A 34 12.01 -5.71 -11.89
N GLY A 35 12.53 -5.61 -10.67
CA GLY A 35 11.74 -5.32 -9.47
C GLY A 35 11.04 -3.96 -9.53
N LEU A 36 11.72 -2.93 -10.06
CA LEU A 36 11.14 -1.61 -10.27
C LEU A 36 10.02 -1.64 -11.33
N THR A 37 10.29 -2.30 -12.46
CA THR A 37 9.36 -2.42 -13.59
C THR A 37 8.11 -3.19 -13.15
N ASP A 38 8.28 -4.32 -12.47
CA ASP A 38 7.18 -5.14 -11.95
C ASP A 38 6.33 -4.39 -10.92
N PHE A 39 6.94 -3.56 -10.07
CA PHE A 39 6.23 -2.75 -9.09
C PHE A 39 5.42 -1.63 -9.75
N ILE A 40 6.01 -0.90 -10.69
CA ILE A 40 5.33 0.16 -11.46
C ILE A 40 4.19 -0.43 -12.29
N THR A 41 4.36 -1.62 -12.87
CA THR A 41 3.30 -2.30 -13.61
C THR A 41 2.08 -2.63 -12.75
N VAL A 42 2.28 -3.12 -11.53
CA VAL A 42 1.16 -3.38 -10.61
C VAL A 42 0.49 -2.06 -10.20
N LEU A 43 1.26 -1.00 -9.97
CA LEU A 43 0.71 0.34 -9.70
C LEU A 43 -0.11 0.88 -10.89
N SER A 44 0.40 0.79 -12.12
CA SER A 44 -0.31 1.29 -13.30
C SER A 44 -1.62 0.55 -13.55
N ASN A 45 -1.68 -0.74 -13.19
CA ASN A 45 -2.87 -1.56 -13.43
C ASN A 45 -3.89 -1.44 -12.29
N HIS A 46 -3.42 -1.42 -11.04
CA HIS A 46 -4.27 -1.66 -9.86
C HIS A 46 -4.22 -0.59 -8.79
N PHE A 47 -3.49 0.53 -8.98
CA PHE A 47 -3.52 1.61 -7.99
C PHE A 47 -4.97 2.10 -7.80
N PRO A 48 -5.47 2.25 -6.56
CA PRO A 48 -6.89 2.50 -6.32
C PRO A 48 -7.38 3.80 -6.95
N VAL A 49 -8.39 3.74 -7.81
CA VAL A 49 -9.04 4.96 -8.38
C VAL A 49 -10.49 5.14 -7.93
N LEU A 50 -11.06 4.13 -7.29
CA LEU A 50 -12.39 4.15 -6.70
C LEU A 50 -12.26 3.89 -5.21
N SER A 51 -13.07 4.59 -4.42
CA SER A 51 -13.31 4.29 -3.02
C SER A 51 -14.71 3.72 -2.86
N PHE A 52 -14.85 2.62 -2.13
CA PHE A 52 -16.11 1.94 -1.88
C PHE A 52 -16.54 2.17 -0.43
N SER A 53 -17.65 2.88 -0.24
CA SER A 53 -18.24 3.08 1.08
C SER A 53 -19.49 2.21 1.25
N ASN A 54 -19.60 1.58 2.42
CA ASN A 54 -20.84 0.96 2.88
C ASN A 54 -21.56 1.98 3.75
N ASP A 55 -22.46 2.77 3.16
CA ASP A 55 -23.28 3.70 3.93
C ASP A 55 -24.32 2.89 4.73
N ILE A 56 -24.18 2.91 6.06
CA ILE A 56 -25.05 2.16 6.98
C ILE A 56 -26.50 2.70 6.91
N ARG A 57 -26.69 3.94 6.45
CA ARG A 57 -27.98 4.63 6.45
C ARG A 57 -28.85 4.40 5.20
N ARG A 58 -28.31 3.82 4.13
CA ARG A 58 -29.04 3.62 2.86
C ARG A 58 -28.81 2.21 2.31
N THR A 59 -29.80 1.34 2.51
CA THR A 59 -30.15 0.19 1.65
C THR A 59 -29.04 -0.33 0.71
N LYS A 60 -28.33 -1.40 1.09
CA LYS A 60 -27.60 -2.40 0.26
C LYS A 60 -26.88 -1.93 -1.04
N ARG A 61 -26.59 -0.65 -1.25
CA ARG A 61 -25.92 -0.12 -2.44
C ARG A 61 -24.56 0.41 -2.05
N THR A 62 -23.52 -0.30 -2.46
CA THR A 62 -22.14 0.20 -2.40
C THR A 62 -22.05 1.47 -3.24
N THR A 63 -21.72 2.60 -2.62
CA THR A 63 -21.45 3.84 -3.36
C THR A 63 -19.95 3.90 -3.67
N SER A 64 -19.62 4.21 -4.93
CA SER A 64 -18.24 4.44 -5.34
C SER A 64 -17.96 5.93 -5.48
N THR A 65 -16.79 6.37 -5.01
CA THR A 65 -16.29 7.73 -5.18
C THR A 65 -14.98 7.70 -5.94
N VAL A 66 -14.82 8.53 -6.96
CA VAL A 66 -13.58 8.62 -7.74
C VAL A 66 -12.49 9.33 -6.93
N LEU A 67 -11.34 8.69 -6.82
CA LEU A 67 -10.12 9.21 -6.23
C LEU A 67 -9.33 9.98 -7.30
N LYS A 68 -9.68 11.26 -7.50
CA LYS A 68 -9.21 12.08 -8.64
C LYS A 68 -7.69 12.17 -8.73
N ASN A 69 -6.97 12.26 -7.61
CA ASN A 69 -5.52 12.34 -7.67
C ASN A 69 -4.91 10.96 -7.94
N SER A 70 -5.51 9.89 -7.45
CA SER A 70 -5.09 8.51 -7.71
C SER A 70 -5.32 8.10 -9.16
N GLU A 71 -6.43 8.52 -9.77
CA GLU A 71 -6.69 8.37 -11.20
C GLU A 71 -5.57 9.02 -12.03
N ARG A 72 -5.21 10.26 -11.69
CA ARG A 72 -4.09 10.97 -12.32
C ARG A 72 -2.75 10.28 -12.07
N ALA A 73 -2.50 9.77 -10.86
CA ALA A 73 -1.28 9.04 -10.51
C ALA A 73 -1.14 7.76 -11.32
N ARG A 74 -2.24 7.04 -11.58
CA ARG A 74 -2.23 5.83 -12.40
C ARG A 74 -1.76 6.10 -13.84
N PHE A 75 -2.11 7.25 -14.42
CA PHE A 75 -1.54 7.68 -15.70
C PHE A 75 -0.03 7.97 -15.61
N VAL A 76 0.45 8.55 -14.51
CA VAL A 76 1.90 8.72 -14.29
C VAL A 76 2.59 7.37 -14.24
N PHE A 77 2.06 6.40 -13.49
CA PHE A 77 2.63 5.06 -13.39
C PHE A 77 2.62 4.33 -14.73
N LEU A 78 1.55 4.49 -15.53
CA LEU A 78 1.48 3.95 -16.89
C LEU A 78 2.62 4.49 -17.77
N HIS A 79 2.84 5.80 -17.77
CA HIS A 79 3.94 6.39 -18.53
C HIS A 79 5.32 5.98 -18.01
N MET A 80 5.48 5.82 -16.70
CA MET A 80 6.71 5.29 -16.13
C MET A 80 6.96 3.85 -16.61
N ARG A 81 5.93 3.00 -16.64
CA ARG A 81 6.02 1.63 -17.17
C ARG A 81 6.46 1.65 -18.62
N GLU A 82 5.78 2.42 -19.47
CA GLU A 82 6.10 2.56 -20.90
C GLU A 82 7.55 3.04 -21.11
N PHE A 83 8.03 3.96 -20.27
CA PHE A 83 9.40 4.45 -20.33
C PHE A 83 10.42 3.34 -20.00
N LEU A 84 10.17 2.55 -18.96
CA LEU A 84 11.05 1.44 -18.57
C LEU A 84 11.04 0.30 -19.60
N GLU A 85 9.89 -0.02 -20.18
CA GLU A 85 9.72 -1.09 -21.17
C GLU A 85 10.31 -0.72 -22.54
N SER A 86 10.08 0.51 -23.01
CA SER A 86 10.42 0.92 -24.38
C SER A 86 11.93 1.09 -24.62
N ARG A 87 12.76 1.13 -23.57
CA ARG A 87 14.22 1.39 -23.61
C ARG A 87 14.64 2.59 -24.49
N ARG A 88 13.69 3.45 -24.88
CA ARG A 88 13.87 4.61 -25.77
C ARG A 88 13.01 5.75 -25.27
N GLY A 89 13.68 6.83 -24.86
CA GLY A 89 13.06 8.01 -24.26
C GLY A 89 12.17 8.81 -25.21
N ARG A 90 10.95 8.33 -25.48
CA ARG A 90 9.88 9.24 -25.92
C ARG A 90 9.47 10.07 -24.71
N ARG A 91 9.89 11.34 -24.70
CA ARG A 91 9.41 12.34 -23.75
C ARG A 91 7.89 12.53 -23.95
N SER A 92 7.07 11.81 -23.18
CA SER A 92 5.68 12.21 -22.97
C SER A 92 5.67 13.30 -21.90
N ARG A 93 5.02 14.43 -22.20
CA ARG A 93 4.81 15.48 -21.19
C ARG A 93 3.71 15.02 -20.24
N VAL A 94 4.11 14.56 -19.05
CA VAL A 94 3.17 14.25 -17.98
C VAL A 94 2.74 15.56 -17.31
N TYR A 95 1.61 16.11 -17.75
CA TYR A 95 1.08 17.39 -17.25
C TYR A 95 0.35 17.29 -15.90
N ALA A 96 0.40 16.15 -15.23
CA ALA A 96 -0.22 15.97 -13.92
C ALA A 96 0.85 15.87 -12.83
N ASN A 97 0.77 16.75 -11.81
CA ASN A 97 1.42 16.56 -10.51
C ASN A 97 0.36 16.07 -9.51
N PRO A 98 0.03 14.76 -9.48
CA PRO A 98 -1.01 14.22 -8.61
C PRO A 98 -0.54 14.03 -7.16
N PHE A 99 0.77 14.15 -6.90
CA PHE A 99 1.36 13.80 -5.64
C PHE A 99 1.35 14.99 -4.66
N PRO A 100 0.78 14.84 -3.46
CA PRO A 100 0.67 15.91 -2.48
C PRO A 100 2.01 16.14 -1.75
N VAL A 101 2.95 16.84 -2.41
CA VAL A 101 4.30 17.09 -1.88
C VAL A 101 4.25 17.88 -0.56
N ASN A 102 3.45 18.93 -0.50
CA ASN A 102 3.40 19.86 0.64
C ASN A 102 2.31 19.53 1.67
N SER A 103 1.48 18.51 1.44
CA SER A 103 0.45 18.12 2.42
C SER A 103 1.09 17.38 3.59
N SER A 104 0.58 17.61 4.80
CA SER A 104 0.95 16.81 5.96
C SER A 104 0.42 15.37 5.82
N TRP A 105 1.12 14.40 6.42
CA TRP A 105 0.54 13.07 6.66
C TRP A 105 -0.81 13.20 7.37
N GLN A 106 -1.77 12.36 6.99
CA GLN A 106 -3.12 12.32 7.53
C GLN A 106 -3.24 11.19 8.57
N HIS A 107 -3.67 10.00 8.17
CA HIS A 107 -3.77 8.87 9.08
C HIS A 107 -2.39 8.37 9.50
N CYS A 108 -1.39 8.54 8.64
CA CYS A 108 -0.01 8.14 8.90
C CYS A 108 0.82 9.19 9.64
N LYS A 109 0.23 10.29 10.11
CA LYS A 109 0.94 11.25 10.95
C LYS A 109 1.35 10.59 12.28
N GLY A 110 2.63 10.63 12.60
CA GLY A 110 3.15 10.27 13.92
C GLY A 110 2.96 11.38 14.94
N THR A 111 3.09 11.04 16.23
CA THR A 111 3.10 12.03 17.31
C THR A 111 4.31 12.96 17.20
N LEU A 112 5.44 12.46 16.70
CA LEU A 112 6.63 13.25 16.33
C LEU A 112 7.01 12.99 14.86
N PRO A 113 7.76 13.89 14.20
CA PRO A 113 8.17 13.74 12.79
C PRO A 113 8.95 12.45 12.49
N THR A 114 9.66 11.89 13.46
CA THR A 114 10.43 10.66 13.36
C THR A 114 9.57 9.39 13.33
N PHE A 115 8.32 9.47 13.80
CA PHE A 115 7.42 8.33 13.89
C PHE A 115 6.50 8.21 12.66
N ARG A 116 6.17 6.95 12.33
CA ARG A 116 5.18 6.58 11.30
C ARG A 116 5.50 7.18 9.93
N GLY A 117 4.71 8.14 9.44
CA GLY A 117 4.94 8.86 8.20
C GLY A 117 5.06 7.92 6.99
N TYR A 118 6.22 7.99 6.33
CA TYR A 118 6.49 7.30 5.08
C TYR A 118 6.25 5.79 5.15
N THR A 119 6.77 5.11 6.17
CA THR A 119 6.63 3.65 6.27
C THR A 119 5.18 3.22 6.53
N CYS A 120 4.42 4.02 7.29
CA CYS A 120 2.98 3.81 7.44
C CYS A 120 2.27 3.96 6.09
N GLY A 121 2.55 5.04 5.36
CA GLY A 121 1.93 5.29 4.05
C GLY A 121 2.25 4.17 3.05
N LEU A 122 3.49 3.67 3.07
CA LEU A 122 3.95 2.58 2.23
C LEU A 122 3.18 1.28 2.49
N TRP A 123 3.08 0.85 3.75
CA TRP A 123 2.27 -0.30 4.12
C TRP A 123 0.80 -0.12 3.75
N THR A 124 0.23 1.06 4.03
CA THR A 124 -1.15 1.39 3.66
C THR A 124 -1.37 1.23 2.15
N THR A 125 -0.45 1.71 1.32
CA THR A 125 -0.52 1.54 -0.12
C THR A 125 -0.38 0.09 -0.54
N PHE A 126 0.57 -0.67 0.00
CA PHE A 126 0.74 -2.09 -0.36
C PHE A 126 -0.53 -2.91 -0.07
N HIS A 127 -1.15 -2.69 1.10
CA HIS A 127 -2.42 -3.34 1.42
C HIS A 127 -3.55 -2.92 0.47
N ALA A 128 -3.71 -1.61 0.23
CA ALA A 128 -4.71 -1.12 -0.72
C ALA A 128 -4.49 -1.69 -2.13
N LEU A 129 -3.24 -1.79 -2.58
CA LEU A 129 -2.87 -2.37 -3.86
C LEU A 129 -3.30 -3.83 -3.94
N THR A 130 -2.98 -4.67 -2.94
CA THR A 130 -3.43 -6.08 -2.93
C THR A 130 -4.95 -6.23 -2.91
N VAL A 131 -5.67 -5.34 -2.21
CA VAL A 131 -7.13 -5.35 -2.17
C VAL A 131 -7.73 -4.96 -3.52
N HIS A 132 -7.20 -3.90 -4.14
CA HIS A 132 -7.70 -3.44 -5.43
C HIS A 132 -7.33 -4.38 -6.57
N THR A 133 -6.13 -4.99 -6.57
CA THR A 133 -5.81 -6.08 -7.51
C THR A 133 -6.84 -7.20 -7.40
N TYR A 134 -7.15 -7.67 -6.18
CA TYR A 134 -8.17 -8.71 -6.00
C TYR A 134 -9.57 -8.29 -6.50
N ILE A 135 -9.98 -7.04 -6.26
CA ILE A 135 -11.28 -6.51 -6.72
C ILE A 135 -11.33 -6.45 -8.25
N ASP A 136 -10.29 -5.90 -8.88
CA ASP A 136 -10.20 -5.72 -10.33
C ASP A 136 -10.22 -7.07 -11.06
N THR A 137 -9.61 -8.10 -10.47
CA THR A 137 -9.46 -9.42 -11.09
C THR A 137 -10.44 -10.46 -10.55
N ILE A 138 -11.51 -10.05 -9.87
CA ILE A 138 -12.43 -11.01 -9.20
C ILE A 138 -13.14 -11.95 -10.18
N LYS A 139 -13.28 -11.54 -11.44
CA LYS A 139 -13.92 -12.32 -12.51
C LYS A 139 -12.91 -13.10 -13.36
N ASP A 140 -11.62 -12.92 -13.12
CA ASP A 140 -10.57 -13.53 -13.92
C ASP A 140 -10.28 -14.95 -13.39
N SER A 141 -10.27 -15.92 -14.30
CA SER A 141 -10.07 -17.33 -13.95
C SER A 141 -8.60 -17.70 -13.67
N ASN A 142 -7.64 -16.91 -14.15
CA ASN A 142 -6.20 -17.23 -14.14
C ASN A 142 -5.34 -16.13 -13.49
N VAL A 143 -5.77 -15.58 -12.35
CA VAL A 143 -5.02 -14.52 -11.65
C VAL A 143 -3.77 -15.10 -10.98
N ASP A 144 -2.60 -14.56 -11.32
CA ASP A 144 -1.38 -14.78 -10.53
C ASP A 144 -1.44 -13.95 -9.24
N ALA A 145 -1.88 -14.59 -8.16
CA ALA A 145 -1.98 -13.98 -6.83
C ALA A 145 -0.63 -13.68 -6.19
N LEU A 146 0.46 -14.28 -6.66
CA LEU A 146 1.83 -14.02 -6.18
C LEU A 146 2.40 -12.75 -6.79
N LYS A 147 2.06 -12.43 -8.04
CA LYS A 147 2.61 -11.28 -8.77
C LYS A 147 2.60 -9.97 -7.98
N PRO A 148 1.48 -9.46 -7.43
CA PRO A 148 1.49 -8.19 -6.68
C PRO A 148 2.41 -8.24 -5.44
N LEU A 149 2.45 -9.37 -4.75
CA LEU A 149 3.31 -9.55 -3.58
C LEU A 149 4.79 -9.64 -3.96
N LYS A 150 5.12 -10.33 -5.05
CA LYS A 150 6.48 -10.44 -5.57
C LYS A 150 7.00 -9.12 -6.11
N SER A 151 6.15 -8.33 -6.77
CA SER A 151 6.48 -6.97 -7.19
C SER A 151 6.82 -6.07 -5.99
N ILE A 152 6.03 -6.14 -4.91
CA ILE A 152 6.34 -5.42 -3.65
C ILE A 152 7.67 -5.92 -3.06
N GLN A 153 7.88 -7.24 -2.99
CA GLN A 153 9.12 -7.82 -2.46
C GLN A 153 10.35 -7.39 -3.26
N GLY A 154 10.26 -7.40 -4.59
CA GLY A 154 11.32 -6.96 -5.49
C GLY A 154 11.67 -5.49 -5.29
N TRP A 155 10.66 -4.61 -5.22
CA TRP A 155 10.90 -3.19 -4.95
C TRP A 155 11.51 -2.96 -3.56
N VAL A 156 11.04 -3.64 -2.52
CA VAL A 156 11.62 -3.53 -1.17
C VAL A 156 13.09 -3.97 -1.17
N LYS A 157 13.40 -5.08 -1.85
CA LYS A 157 14.77 -5.60 -1.96
C LYS A 157 15.69 -4.58 -2.64
N GLY A 158 15.30 -4.02 -3.79
CA GLY A 158 16.12 -3.08 -4.54
C GLY A 158 16.24 -1.73 -3.85
N PHE A 159 15.11 -1.11 -3.49
CA PHE A 159 15.05 0.34 -3.32
C PHE A 159 14.79 0.82 -1.90
N PHE A 160 14.20 0.02 -1.01
CA PHE A 160 13.80 0.53 0.31
C PHE A 160 15.01 0.90 1.19
N GLY A 161 15.12 2.16 1.60
CA GLY A 161 16.33 2.71 2.19
C GLY A 161 16.68 2.23 3.59
N CYS A 162 15.70 1.82 4.41
CA CYS A 162 15.98 1.26 5.74
C CYS A 162 16.55 -0.17 5.60
N GLN A 163 17.87 -0.32 5.69
CA GLN A 163 18.55 -1.61 5.50
C GLN A 163 18.10 -2.68 6.50
N ASN A 164 18.07 -2.36 7.80
CA ASN A 164 17.58 -3.28 8.83
C ASN A 164 16.11 -3.69 8.58
N CYS A 165 15.26 -2.74 8.16
CA CYS A 165 13.88 -3.05 7.80
C CYS A 165 13.79 -3.97 6.57
N LYS A 166 14.63 -3.72 5.56
CA LYS A 166 14.73 -4.52 4.34
C LYS A 166 15.17 -5.94 4.66
N GLU A 167 16.25 -6.13 5.41
CA GLU A 167 16.74 -7.45 5.84
C GLU A 167 15.66 -8.25 6.58
N HIS A 168 14.98 -7.60 7.52
CA HIS A 168 13.87 -8.18 8.24
C HIS A 168 12.71 -8.59 7.32
N PHE A 169 12.33 -7.74 6.37
CA PHE A 169 11.26 -8.02 5.42
C PHE A 169 11.64 -9.20 4.51
N MET A 170 12.88 -9.23 4.01
CA MET A 170 13.38 -10.30 3.15
C MET A 170 13.49 -11.62 3.92
N ASN A 171 14.02 -11.60 5.14
CA ASN A 171 14.08 -12.79 5.99
C ASN A 171 12.68 -13.37 6.26
N MET A 172 11.73 -12.49 6.58
CA MET A 172 10.34 -12.89 6.80
C MET A 172 9.71 -13.51 5.54
N THR A 173 9.82 -12.84 4.40
CA THR A 173 9.10 -13.23 3.17
C THR A 173 9.79 -14.34 2.37
N THR A 174 11.06 -14.65 2.67
CA THR A 174 11.81 -15.75 2.07
C THR A 174 11.85 -17.00 2.95
N TYR A 175 11.96 -16.85 4.27
CA TYR A 175 12.20 -17.99 5.17
C TYR A 175 11.08 -18.24 6.19
N LYS A 176 10.63 -17.22 6.95
CA LYS A 176 9.66 -17.43 8.04
C LYS A 176 8.22 -17.63 7.53
N LEU A 177 7.82 -16.82 6.56
CA LEU A 177 6.54 -16.85 5.88
C LEU A 177 6.81 -16.84 4.37
N PRO A 178 7.35 -17.92 3.79
CA PRO A 178 7.82 -17.93 2.40
C PRO A 178 6.67 -17.70 1.41
N MET A 179 6.85 -16.72 0.53
CA MET A 179 5.90 -16.37 -0.52
C MET A 179 5.88 -17.43 -1.64
N THR A 180 5.01 -18.43 -1.48
CA THR A 180 4.92 -19.65 -2.31
C THR A 180 3.47 -19.91 -2.73
N GLU A 181 3.26 -20.64 -3.81
CA GLU A 181 1.92 -21.04 -4.31
C GLU A 181 1.12 -21.80 -3.24
N ARG A 182 1.78 -22.56 -2.36
CA ARG A 182 1.13 -23.23 -1.24
C ARG A 182 0.52 -22.26 -0.23
N ARG A 183 1.15 -21.10 -0.02
CA ARG A 183 0.68 -20.07 0.94
C ARG A 183 -0.23 -19.02 0.30
N VAL A 184 -0.13 -18.84 -1.01
CA VAL A 184 -0.93 -17.90 -1.81
C VAL A 184 -1.58 -18.70 -2.95
N ARG A 185 -2.59 -19.49 -2.61
CA ARG A 185 -3.21 -20.46 -3.52
C ARG A 185 -4.38 -19.86 -4.28
N HIS A 186 -5.12 -18.98 -3.62
CA HIS A 186 -6.32 -18.35 -4.15
C HIS A 186 -6.12 -16.84 -4.31
N PRO A 187 -6.86 -16.17 -5.21
CA PRO A 187 -6.72 -14.72 -5.42
C PRO A 187 -6.80 -13.91 -4.13
N GLN A 188 -7.74 -14.21 -3.23
CA GLN A 188 -7.87 -13.49 -1.95
C GLN A 188 -6.68 -13.66 -1.00
N ASP A 189 -5.83 -14.67 -1.22
CA ASP A 189 -4.68 -14.93 -0.36
C ASP A 189 -3.62 -13.84 -0.49
N MET A 190 -3.58 -13.08 -1.61
CA MET A 190 -2.66 -11.95 -1.75
C MET A 190 -2.85 -10.91 -0.63
N MET A 191 -4.12 -10.60 -0.30
CA MET A 191 -4.46 -9.66 0.77
C MET A 191 -4.12 -10.24 2.14
N THR A 192 -4.50 -11.50 2.39
CA THR A 192 -4.33 -12.12 3.71
C THR A 192 -2.89 -12.51 4.01
N TYR A 193 -2.08 -12.82 3.00
CA TYR A 193 -0.64 -13.05 3.15
C TYR A 193 0.05 -11.77 3.63
N LEU A 194 -0.19 -10.64 2.95
CA LEU A 194 0.44 -9.37 3.33
C LEU A 194 -0.01 -8.93 4.72
N TRP A 195 -1.29 -9.13 5.05
CA TRP A 195 -1.83 -8.91 6.39
C TRP A 195 -1.10 -9.73 7.47
N ARG A 196 -0.90 -11.04 7.24
CA ARG A 196 -0.13 -11.89 8.17
C ARG A 196 1.32 -11.42 8.31
N ALA A 197 1.97 -11.11 7.19
CA ALA A 197 3.33 -10.60 7.17
C ALA A 197 3.46 -9.30 8.00
N HIS A 198 2.53 -8.36 7.82
CA HIS A 198 2.55 -7.11 8.58
C HIS A 198 2.28 -7.33 10.08
N ASN A 199 1.45 -8.31 10.46
CA ASN A 199 1.23 -8.67 11.85
C ASN A 199 2.44 -9.34 12.53
N ILE A 200 3.28 -10.07 11.79
CA ILE A 200 4.58 -10.55 12.28
C ILE A 200 5.50 -9.35 12.58
N VAL A 201 5.51 -8.35 11.70
CA VAL A 201 6.27 -7.10 11.92
C VAL A 201 5.73 -6.34 13.15
N ASN A 202 4.41 -6.22 13.29
CA ASN A 202 3.79 -5.57 14.46
C ASN A 202 4.18 -6.28 15.75
N ASN A 203 4.18 -7.63 15.78
CA ASN A 203 4.59 -8.38 16.95
C ASN A 203 6.05 -8.11 17.34
N ARG A 204 6.95 -8.07 16.35
CA ARG A 204 8.38 -7.79 16.60
C ARG A 204 8.60 -6.37 17.12
N LEU A 205 7.87 -5.39 16.60
CA LEU A 205 8.04 -3.97 16.91
C LEU A 205 7.23 -3.51 18.13
N HIS A 206 6.48 -4.39 18.78
CA HIS A 206 5.73 -4.04 19.98
C HIS A 206 6.68 -3.78 21.14
N GLY A 207 6.61 -2.58 21.75
CA GLY A 207 7.53 -2.14 22.79
C GLY A 207 8.93 -1.76 22.30
N ASP A 208 9.17 -1.73 20.98
CA ASP A 208 10.45 -1.29 20.41
C ASP A 208 10.63 0.23 20.56
N PRO A 209 11.86 0.76 20.74
CA PRO A 209 12.09 2.20 20.86
C PRO A 209 11.62 3.05 19.65
N SER A 210 11.45 2.42 18.47
CA SER A 210 10.87 3.05 17.28
C SER A 210 9.33 3.06 17.26
N GLU A 211 8.67 2.47 18.24
CA GLU A 211 7.22 2.48 18.40
C GLU A 211 6.74 3.87 18.84
N ASP A 212 5.75 4.40 18.11
CA ASP A 212 5.09 5.65 18.50
C ASP A 212 4.21 5.38 19.74
N PRO A 213 4.44 6.07 20.88
CA PRO A 213 3.70 5.81 22.11
C PRO A 213 2.18 6.00 22.00
N GLN A 214 1.70 6.84 21.07
CA GLN A 214 0.25 7.01 20.85
C GLN A 214 -0.33 6.01 19.84
N PHE A 215 0.53 5.24 19.17
CA PHE A 215 0.15 4.27 18.14
C PHE A 215 0.91 2.95 18.32
N THR A 216 0.73 2.34 19.49
CA THR A 216 1.31 1.04 19.83
C THR A 216 0.92 -0.02 18.80
N LYS A 217 1.87 -0.88 18.45
CA LYS A 217 1.70 -2.05 17.59
C LYS A 217 0.78 -3.04 18.29
N LEU A 218 -0.34 -3.33 17.63
CA LEU A 218 -1.27 -4.37 18.01
C LEU A 218 -1.38 -5.36 16.87
N GLN A 219 -1.82 -6.58 17.17
CA GLN A 219 -2.31 -7.48 16.14
C GLN A 219 -3.52 -6.85 15.45
N PHE A 220 -3.36 -6.54 14.16
CA PHE A 220 -4.34 -5.83 13.37
C PHE A 220 -5.31 -6.82 12.69
N PRO A 221 -6.61 -6.52 12.56
CA PRO A 221 -7.29 -5.43 13.26
C PRO A 221 -7.43 -5.73 14.76
N PRO A 222 -7.23 -4.74 15.63
CA PRO A 222 -7.54 -4.90 17.05
C PRO A 222 -9.06 -5.06 17.26
N PRO A 223 -9.51 -5.64 18.38
CA PRO A 223 -10.93 -5.89 18.64
C PRO A 223 -11.82 -4.66 18.53
N PHE A 224 -11.33 -3.48 18.95
CA PHE A 224 -12.11 -2.24 18.83
C PHE A 224 -12.36 -1.80 17.37
N LEU A 225 -11.54 -2.27 16.42
CA LEU A 225 -11.67 -1.95 15.00
C LEU A 225 -12.48 -3.03 14.25
N CYS A 226 -12.37 -4.28 14.69
CA CYS A 226 -13.17 -5.39 14.18
C CYS A 226 -13.46 -6.42 15.29
N PRO A 227 -14.56 -6.24 16.05
CA PRO A 227 -14.89 -7.16 17.14
C PRO A 227 -15.12 -8.59 16.64
N THR A 228 -15.71 -8.72 15.45
CA THR A 228 -16.01 -10.03 14.84
C THR A 228 -14.79 -10.72 14.21
N CYS A 229 -13.65 -10.02 14.09
CA CYS A 229 -12.45 -10.62 13.51
C CYS A 229 -11.76 -11.59 14.48
N HIS A 230 -12.10 -11.56 15.76
CA HIS A 230 -11.55 -12.43 16.80
C HIS A 230 -12.62 -13.43 17.26
N SER A 231 -12.30 -14.71 17.26
CA SER A 231 -13.16 -15.79 17.76
C SER A 231 -12.30 -16.76 18.57
N GLY A 232 -12.63 -16.96 19.85
CA GLY A 232 -11.87 -17.86 20.74
C GLY A 232 -10.39 -17.51 20.87
N GLY A 233 -10.04 -16.21 20.87
CA GLY A 233 -8.65 -15.75 20.93
C GLY A 233 -7.86 -15.85 19.63
N GLN A 234 -8.47 -16.28 18.52
CA GLN A 234 -7.84 -16.39 17.21
C GLN A 234 -8.55 -15.55 16.15
N PHE A 235 -7.82 -15.22 15.07
CA PHE A 235 -8.39 -14.51 13.93
C PHE A 235 -9.33 -15.40 13.09
N SER A 236 -10.57 -14.95 12.92
CA SER A 236 -11.50 -15.54 11.96
C SER A 236 -11.10 -15.14 10.53
N ARG A 237 -10.62 -16.11 9.73
CA ARG A 237 -10.17 -15.88 8.34
C ARG A 237 -11.21 -15.15 7.49
N ARG A 238 -12.48 -15.55 7.61
CA ARG A 238 -13.60 -14.95 6.86
C ARG A 238 -13.81 -13.49 7.26
N GLN A 239 -13.86 -13.22 8.56
CA GLN A 239 -14.14 -11.88 9.08
C GLN A 239 -12.98 -10.92 8.81
N VAL A 240 -11.73 -11.41 8.93
CA VAL A 240 -10.54 -10.64 8.54
C VAL A 240 -10.57 -10.30 7.05
N ARG A 241 -10.86 -11.25 6.15
CA ARG A 241 -10.98 -10.97 4.71
C ARG A 241 -12.02 -9.87 4.45
N ASN A 242 -13.21 -10.00 5.03
CA ASN A 242 -14.28 -9.01 4.88
C ASN A 242 -13.89 -7.63 5.44
N PHE A 243 -13.14 -7.62 6.54
CA PHE A 243 -12.60 -6.41 7.12
C PHE A 243 -11.57 -5.75 6.20
N LEU A 244 -10.60 -6.51 5.66
CA LEU A 244 -9.57 -5.98 4.75
C LEU A 244 -10.19 -5.35 3.50
N LEU A 245 -11.15 -6.04 2.88
CA LEU A 245 -11.89 -5.51 1.72
C LEU A 245 -12.57 -4.17 2.04
N ARG A 246 -13.21 -4.07 3.21
CA ARG A 246 -13.91 -2.85 3.63
C ARG A 246 -12.94 -1.74 4.02
N TYR A 247 -11.89 -2.07 4.76
CA TYR A 247 -10.95 -1.10 5.31
C TYR A 247 -10.07 -0.49 4.22
N TYR A 248 -9.54 -1.33 3.33
CA TYR A 248 -8.66 -0.90 2.25
C TYR A 248 -9.40 -0.53 0.95
N GLY A 249 -10.67 -0.94 0.80
CA GLY A 249 -11.54 -0.44 -0.27
C GLY A 249 -12.19 0.92 0.06
N ASN A 250 -12.33 1.28 1.35
CA ASN A 250 -12.86 2.57 1.77
C ASN A 250 -11.73 3.58 2.01
N ILE A 251 -11.36 4.26 0.93
CA ILE A 251 -10.27 5.23 0.90
C ILE A 251 -10.84 6.63 1.04
N LYS A 252 -10.33 7.40 2.01
CA LYS A 252 -10.68 8.80 2.18
C LYS A 252 -10.03 9.63 1.06
N PRO A 253 -10.82 10.32 0.21
CA PRO A 253 -10.28 11.13 -0.88
C PRO A 253 -9.42 12.30 -0.39
N HIS A 254 -8.48 12.73 -1.23
CA HIS A 254 -7.66 13.90 -1.00
C HIS A 254 -8.50 15.19 -1.18
N ASN A 255 -8.62 15.97 -0.10
CA ASN A 255 -9.40 17.20 -0.07
C ASN A 255 -8.52 18.44 -0.22
N ARG A 256 -8.35 18.95 -1.44
CA ARG A 256 -7.57 20.18 -1.74
C ARG A 256 -8.00 21.41 -0.95
N LEU A 257 -9.28 21.54 -0.61
CA LEU A 257 -9.83 22.72 0.08
C LEU A 257 -9.35 22.88 1.52
N ARG A 258 -8.97 21.77 2.18
CA ARG A 258 -8.47 21.81 3.56
C ARG A 258 -6.99 22.22 3.61
N ASP A 259 -6.22 21.83 2.61
CA ASP A 259 -4.79 22.13 2.50
C ASP A 259 -4.54 23.60 2.10
N ARG A 260 -5.44 24.23 1.33
CA ARG A 260 -5.35 25.68 1.03
C ARG A 260 -5.54 26.58 2.27
N LYS A 261 -6.38 26.19 3.23
CA LYS A 261 -6.59 26.98 4.46
C LYS A 261 -5.39 26.96 5.41
N LEU A 262 -4.49 25.97 5.28
CA LEU A 262 -3.28 25.83 6.09
C LEU A 262 -2.04 26.49 5.46
N ALA A 263 -2.16 27.01 4.24
CA ALA A 263 -1.06 27.70 3.54
C ALA A 263 -1.12 29.24 3.68
N PHE A 264 -2.10 29.77 4.42
CA PHE A 264 -2.33 31.21 4.65
C PHE A 264 -2.23 31.61 6.13
N PHE A 265 -1.51 30.83 6.94
CA PHE A 265 -1.12 31.21 8.30
C PHE A 265 0.36 30.89 8.52
#